data_AF-A0A7C9TD40-F1
#
_entry.id   AF-A0A7C9TD40-F1
#
_cell.length_a   1.000
_cell.length_b   1.000
_cell.length_c   1.000
_cell.angle_alpha   90.00
_cell.angle_beta   90.00
_cell.angle_gamma   90.00
#
_symmetry.space_group_name_H-M   'P 1'
#
loop_
_entity.id
_entity.type
_entity.pdbx_description
1 polymer ?
#
loop_
_entity_poly.entity_id
_entity_poly.type
_entity_poly.pdbx_seq_one_letter_code
_entity_poly.pdbx_strand_id
1 'polypeptide(L)' 'KQTGYKGRIGLHELLIADDGIKKLIQERARVAEIFAAAVEGGMRTLKMDGMEKVMMGLTDLKMVRAVCIK' A
#
# COMPACT_ATOMS: atom_id res chain seq x y z
N LYS A 1 -22.31 -15.94 -13.94
CA LYS A 1 -21.53 -16.11 -12.68
C LYS A 1 -22.08 -15.15 -11.64
N GLN A 2 -22.66 -15.64 -10.54
CA GLN A 2 -23.04 -14.81 -9.40
C GLN A 2 -21.83 -14.72 -8.46
N THR A 3 -20.97 -13.74 -8.68
CA THR A 3 -19.70 -13.63 -7.92
C THR A 3 -19.86 -12.94 -6.57
N GLY A 4 -20.97 -12.21 -6.35
CA GLY A 4 -21.15 -11.37 -5.16
C GLY A 4 -20.45 -10.01 -5.23
N TYR A 5 -19.74 -9.69 -6.33
CA TYR A 5 -19.02 -8.42 -6.50
C TYR A 5 -19.48 -7.70 -7.76
N LYS A 6 -19.51 -6.37 -7.73
CA LYS A 6 -19.78 -5.51 -8.88
C LYS A 6 -18.81 -4.33 -8.88
N GLY A 7 -18.19 -4.06 -10.03
CA GLY A 7 -17.17 -3.01 -10.15
C GLY A 7 -15.80 -3.44 -9.64
N ARG A 8 -14.89 -2.46 -9.53
CA ARG A 8 -13.52 -2.63 -9.03
C ARG A 8 -13.15 -1.42 -8.17
N ILE A 9 -12.31 -1.64 -7.17
CA ILE A 9 -11.71 -0.58 -6.35
C ILE A 9 -10.19 -0.73 -6.40
N GLY A 10 -9.49 0.38 -6.61
CA GLY A 10 -8.02 0.40 -6.61
C GLY A 10 -7.49 0.40 -5.18
N LEU A 11 -6.40 -0.33 -4.93
CA LEU A 11 -5.59 -0.16 -3.72
C LEU A 11 -4.37 0.68 -4.06
N HIS A 12 -3.93 1.55 -3.15
CA HIS A 12 -2.85 2.50 -3.42
C HIS A 12 -1.76 2.40 -2.37
N GLU A 13 -0.51 2.43 -2.85
CA GLU A 13 0.69 2.64 -2.07
C GLU A 13 1.44 3.78 -2.74
N LEU A 14 1.55 4.92 -2.04
CA LEU A 14 2.08 6.15 -2.61
C LEU A 14 3.26 6.64 -1.78
N LEU A 15 4.46 6.43 -2.33
CA LEU A 15 5.70 6.98 -1.77
C LEU A 15 5.86 8.43 -2.22
N ILE A 16 5.93 9.34 -1.26
CA ILE A 16 6.27 10.74 -1.51
C ILE A 16 7.79 10.88 -1.40
N ALA A 17 8.43 11.33 -2.48
CA ALA A 17 9.87 11.58 -2.48
C ALA A 17 10.18 12.91 -1.75
N ASP A 18 10.09 12.89 -0.43
CA ASP A 18 10.56 13.98 0.43
C ASP A 18 12.10 14.05 0.47
N ASP A 19 12.65 15.00 1.21
CA ASP A 19 14.10 15.20 1.25
C ASP A 19 14.84 14.05 1.95
N GLY A 20 14.20 13.36 2.91
CA GLY A 20 14.76 12.16 3.54
C GLY A 20 14.86 11.00 2.57
N ILE A 21 13.81 10.75 1.80
CA ILE A 21 13.78 9.72 0.75
C ILE A 21 14.78 10.05 -0.36
N LYS A 22 14.84 11.31 -0.83
CA LYS A 22 15.83 11.72 -1.85
C LYS A 22 17.26 11.45 -1.41
N LYS A 23 17.58 11.73 -0.14
CA LYS A 23 18.90 11.45 0.44
C LYS A 23 19.21 9.95 0.41
N LEU A 24 18.29 9.10 0.86
CA LEU A 24 18.46 7.64 0.84
C LEU A 24 18.67 7.10 -0.58
N ILE A 25 17.98 7.68 -1.57
CA ILE A 25 18.17 7.33 -2.99
C ILE A 25 19.58 7.71 -3.45
N GLN A 26 20.07 8.91 -3.13
CA GLN A 26 21.41 9.37 -3.48
C GLN A 26 22.51 8.49 -2.86
N GLU A 27 22.28 8.02 -1.63
CA GLU A 27 23.18 7.13 -0.90
C GLU A 27 23.09 5.66 -1.35
N ARG A 28 22.17 5.33 -2.29
CA ARG A 28 21.89 3.97 -2.75
C ARG A 28 21.54 3.02 -1.59
N ALA A 29 20.77 3.52 -0.63
CA ALA A 29 20.30 2.76 0.51
C ALA A 29 19.51 1.52 0.09
N ARG A 30 19.40 0.54 0.99
CA ARG A 30 18.63 -0.67 0.72
C ARG A 30 17.16 -0.32 0.59
N VAL A 31 16.44 -1.07 -0.23
CA VAL A 31 14.97 -0.90 -0.40
C VAL A 31 14.23 -0.97 0.93
N ALA A 32 14.67 -1.82 1.87
CA ALA A 32 14.07 -1.94 3.20
C ALA A 32 14.20 -0.64 4.02
N GLU A 33 15.30 0.10 3.87
CA GLU A 33 15.53 1.37 4.58
C GLU A 33 14.65 2.47 4.00
N ILE A 34 14.58 2.54 2.66
CA ILE A 34 13.68 3.46 1.95
C ILE A 34 12.22 3.18 2.31
N PHE A 35 11.83 1.90 2.38
CA PHE A 35 10.48 1.49 2.76
C PHE A 35 10.14 1.89 4.21
N ALA A 36 11.03 1.62 5.16
CA ALA A 36 10.83 2.00 6.55
C ALA A 36 10.68 3.52 6.70
N ALA A 37 11.56 4.31 6.07
CA ALA A 37 11.48 5.76 6.07
C ALA A 37 10.19 6.27 5.42
N ALA A 38 9.75 5.66 4.31
CA ALA A 38 8.51 6.05 3.64
C ALA A 38 7.27 5.79 4.53
N VAL A 39 7.21 4.63 5.20
CA VAL A 39 6.12 4.31 6.14
C VAL A 39 6.12 5.25 7.34
N GLU A 40 7.29 5.57 7.90
CA GLU A 40 7.43 6.55 8.98
C GLU A 40 6.99 7.96 8.53
N GLY A 41 7.29 8.33 7.27
CA GLY A 41 6.83 9.56 6.62
C GLY A 41 5.35 9.60 6.25
N GLY A 42 4.57 8.58 6.64
CA GLY A 42 3.11 8.55 6.45
C GLY A 42 2.63 7.82 5.19
N MET A 43 3.52 7.13 4.46
CA MET A 43 3.10 6.23 3.39
C MET A 43 2.27 5.07 3.96
N ARG A 44 1.04 4.92 3.46
CA ARG A 44 0.25 3.71 3.71
C ARG A 44 0.66 2.61 2.75
N THR A 45 0.94 1.43 3.30
CA THR A 45 1.17 0.24 2.47
C THR A 45 -0.09 -0.19 1.75
N LEU A 46 0.05 -0.94 0.65
CA LEU A 46 -1.08 -1.49 -0.11
C LEU A 46 -2.04 -2.30 0.77
N LYS A 47 -1.48 -3.04 1.75
CA LYS A 47 -2.27 -3.84 2.69
C LYS A 47 -3.03 -2.96 3.68
N MET A 48 -2.42 -1.88 4.18
CA MET A 48 -3.09 -0.95 5.09
C MET A 48 -4.29 -0.28 4.40
N ASP A 49 -4.11 0.21 3.17
CA ASP A 49 -5.19 0.80 2.37
C ASP A 49 -6.29 -0.22 2.04
N GLY A 50 -5.92 -1.47 1.75
CA GLY A 50 -6.87 -2.57 1.60
C GLY A 50 -7.70 -2.83 2.85
N MET A 51 -7.06 -2.90 4.02
CA MET A 51 -7.75 -3.12 5.29
C MET A 51 -8.73 -1.99 5.63
N GLU A 52 -8.37 -0.74 5.37
CA GLU A 52 -9.26 0.40 5.56
C GLU A 52 -10.52 0.29 4.70
N LYS A 53 -10.37 -0.10 3.42
CA LYS A 53 -11.50 -0.32 2.50
C LYS A 53 -12.38 -1.51 2.90
N VAL A 54 -11.81 -2.52 3.56
CA VAL A 54 -12.60 -3.60 4.18
C VAL A 54 -13.45 -3.05 5.31
N MET A 55 -12.88 -2.22 6.19
CA MET A 55 -13.62 -1.61 7.30
C MET A 55 -14.71 -0.64 6.82
N MET A 56 -14.52 -0.01 5.65
CA MET A 56 -15.53 0.81 4.99
C MET A 56 -16.62 0.01 4.24
N GLY A 57 -16.49 -1.33 4.16
CA GLY A 57 -17.44 -2.19 3.44
C GLY A 57 -17.35 -2.12 1.91
N LEU A 58 -16.25 -1.60 1.36
CA LEU A 58 -16.04 -1.44 -0.09
C LEU A 58 -15.44 -2.70 -0.75
N THR A 59 -14.78 -3.55 0.04
CA THR A 59 -14.20 -4.82 -0.37
C THR A 59 -14.13 -5.78 0.82
N ASP A 60 -13.54 -6.96 0.65
CA ASP A 60 -13.37 -7.93 1.74
C ASP A 60 -11.92 -8.43 1.89
N LEU A 61 -11.67 -9.12 2.99
CA LEU A 61 -10.35 -9.68 3.32
C LEU A 61 -9.86 -10.68 2.27
N LYS A 62 -10.76 -11.38 1.57
CA LYS A 62 -10.38 -12.35 0.56
C LYS A 62 -9.78 -11.64 -0.65
N MET A 63 -10.41 -10.56 -1.11
CA MET A 63 -9.91 -9.76 -2.22
C MET A 63 -8.61 -9.05 -1.87
N VAL A 64 -8.50 -8.44 -0.67
CA VAL A 64 -7.26 -7.79 -0.21
C VAL A 64 -6.10 -8.79 -0.16
N ARG A 65 -6.28 -9.99 0.39
CA ARG A 65 -5.23 -11.02 0.44
C ARG A 65 -4.85 -11.59 -0.93
N ALA A 66 -5.76 -11.54 -1.90
CA ALA A 66 -5.48 -12.02 -3.26
C ALA A 66 -4.59 -11.05 -4.04
N VAL A 67 -4.62 -9.75 -3.72
CA VAL A 67 -3.86 -8.71 -4.43
C VAL A 67 -2.63 -8.21 -3.67
N CYS A 68 -2.66 -8.18 -2.34
CA CYS A 68 -1.49 -7.84 -1.53
C CYS A 68 -0.58 -9.06 -1.45
N ILE A 69 0.58 -8.98 -2.10
CA ILE A 69 1.59 -10.04 -2.09
C ILE A 69 2.18 -10.22 -0.68
N LYS A 70 2.54 -11.46 -0.36
CA LYS A 70 3.13 -11.89 0.90
C LYS A 70 4.64 -11.61 0.94
#